data_AF-A0A7J5WN70-F1
#
_entry.id   AF-A0A7J5WN70-F1
#
_cell.length_a   1.000
_cell.length_b   1.000
_cell.length_c   1.000
_cell.angle_alpha   90.00
_cell.angle_beta   90.00
_cell.angle_gamma   90.00
#
_symmetry.space_group_name_H-M   'P 1'
#
loop_
_entity.id
_entity.type
_entity.pdbx_description
1 polymer ?
#
loop_
_entity_poly.entity_id
_entity_poly.type
_entity_poly.pdbx_seq_one_letter_code
_entity_poly.pdbx_strand_id
1 'polypeptide(L)'
;MEHLNVSLAEVQIICSGASSVRAFDLKCENAKVDVSGAASVRITVNKEISARASGASSISYKGAAMMKDISSSGASSVKHRTDD
;
A
#
# COMPACT_ATOMS: atom_id res chain seq x y z
N MET A 1 28.58 -9.73 -6.09
CA MET A 1 27.30 -9.60 -5.36
C MET A 1 26.37 -8.78 -6.24
N GLU A 2 25.61 -9.44 -7.10
CA GLU A 2 24.55 -8.76 -7.85
C GLU A 2 23.43 -8.38 -6.89
N HIS A 3 23.20 -7.08 -6.74
CA HIS A 3 21.97 -6.57 -6.18
C HIS A 3 20.93 -6.60 -7.30
N LEU A 4 20.10 -7.64 -7.31
CA LEU A 4 18.98 -7.72 -8.26
C LEU A 4 17.88 -6.75 -7.77
N ASN A 5 17.83 -5.56 -8.37
CA ASN A 5 16.77 -4.59 -8.11
C ASN A 5 15.50 -5.02 -8.84
N VAL A 6 14.69 -5.87 -8.22
CA VAL A 6 13.37 -6.24 -8.75
C VAL A 6 12.40 -5.09 -8.51
N SER A 7 11.98 -4.44 -9.60
CA SER A 7 10.93 -3.42 -9.60
C SER A 7 9.71 -4.00 -10.28
N LEU A 8 8.55 -3.97 -9.62
CA LEU A 8 7.30 -4.51 -10.19
C LEU A 8 6.54 -3.39 -10.91
N ALA A 9 6.05 -3.63 -12.12
CA ALA A 9 5.21 -2.66 -12.81
C ALA A 9 3.88 -2.44 -12.07
N GLU A 10 3.21 -3.53 -11.69
CA GLU A 10 1.93 -3.48 -10.98
C GLU A 10 1.89 -4.46 -9.82
N VAL A 11 1.30 -4.02 -8.69
CA VAL A 11 1.12 -4.83 -7.49
C VAL A 11 -0.31 -4.72 -7.01
N GLN A 12 -0.97 -5.86 -6.79
CA GLN A 12 -2.29 -5.92 -6.18
C GLN A 12 -2.21 -6.62 -4.81
N ILE A 13 -2.65 -5.94 -3.77
CA ILE A 13 -2.71 -6.46 -2.39
C ILE A 13 -4.18 -6.48 -1.97
N ILE A 14 -4.69 -7.67 -1.64
CA ILE A 14 -6.04 -7.84 -1.10
C ILE A 14 -5.90 -8.52 0.26
N CYS A 15 -6.44 -7.89 1.31
CA CYS A 15 -6.40 -8.39 2.67
C CYS A 15 -7.77 -8.33 3.32
N SER A 16 -8.19 -9.45 3.90
CA SER A 16 -9.43 -9.55 4.66
C SER A 16 -9.16 -10.09 6.06
N GLY A 17 -9.88 -9.58 7.06
CA GLY A 17 -9.75 -10.02 8.47
C GLY A 17 -8.60 -9.33 9.21
N ALA A 18 -7.80 -10.09 9.96
CA ALA A 18 -6.69 -9.60 10.77
C ALA A 18 -5.33 -9.99 10.14
N SER A 19 -4.86 -9.17 9.20
CA SER A 19 -3.68 -9.47 8.36
C SER A 19 -2.68 -8.32 8.36
N SER A 20 -1.40 -8.62 8.15
CA SER A 20 -0.33 -7.62 8.12
C SER A 20 0.61 -7.82 6.94
N VAL A 21 0.67 -6.85 6.03
CA VAL A 21 1.52 -6.85 4.83
C VAL A 21 2.65 -5.84 5.00
N ARG A 22 3.89 -6.32 4.86
CA ARG A 22 5.12 -5.52 4.95
C ARG A 22 5.88 -5.61 3.63
N ALA A 23 5.60 -4.70 2.72
CA ALA A 23 6.16 -4.63 1.37
C ALA A 23 6.85 -3.27 1.11
N PHE A 24 7.46 -2.65 2.13
CA PHE A 24 8.27 -1.44 1.92
C PHE A 24 9.56 -1.69 1.13
N ASP A 25 10.10 -2.91 1.23
CA ASP A 25 11.26 -3.33 0.46
C ASP A 25 10.91 -3.52 -1.03
N LEU A 26 9.65 -3.86 -1.31
CA LEU A 26 9.12 -4.02 -2.65
C LEU A 26 8.78 -2.65 -3.24
N LYS A 27 9.45 -2.32 -4.35
CA LYS A 27 9.21 -1.10 -5.11
C LYS A 27 8.38 -1.44 -6.33
N CYS A 28 7.23 -0.79 -6.48
CA CYS A 28 6.45 -0.86 -7.70
C CYS A 28 6.16 0.50 -8.31
N GLU A 29 5.76 0.48 -9.58
CA GLU A 29 5.31 1.67 -10.28
C GLU A 29 3.85 1.95 -9.93
N ASN A 30 2.98 0.95 -10.10
CA ASN A 30 1.55 1.03 -9.82
C ASN A 30 1.17 0.07 -8.68
N ALA A 31 0.29 0.51 -7.78
CA ALA A 31 -0.21 -0.33 -6.70
C ALA A 31 -1.72 -0.20 -6.51
N LYS A 32 -2.38 -1.34 -6.28
CA LYS A 32 -3.77 -1.44 -5.89
C LYS A 32 -3.87 -2.18 -4.57
N VAL A 33 -4.35 -1.50 -3.53
CA VAL A 33 -4.43 -2.02 -2.17
C VAL A 33 -5.89 -2.04 -1.74
N ASP A 34 -6.44 -3.21 -1.43
CA ASP A 34 -7.79 -3.40 -0.91
C ASP A 34 -7.73 -4.13 0.42
N VAL A 35 -8.21 -3.47 1.48
CA VAL A 35 -8.09 -3.95 2.85
C VAL A 35 -9.44 -3.84 3.54
N SER A 36 -9.90 -4.96 4.08
CA SER A 36 -11.17 -5.05 4.79
C SER A 36 -11.00 -5.75 6.14
N GLY A 37 -11.44 -5.12 7.24
CA GLY A 37 -11.33 -5.66 8.59
C GLY A 37 -10.26 -4.94 9.44
N ALA A 38 -9.44 -5.70 10.16
CA ALA A 38 -8.42 -5.20 11.09
C ALA A 38 -7.00 -5.50 10.57
N ALA A 39 -6.65 -4.91 9.43
CA ALA A 39 -5.42 -5.24 8.70
C ALA A 39 -4.52 -4.03 8.46
N SER A 40 -3.22 -4.26 8.31
CA SER A 40 -2.20 -3.23 8.10
C SER A 40 -1.37 -3.50 6.84
N VAL A 41 -1.27 -2.54 5.93
CA VAL A 41 -0.51 -2.67 4.68
C VAL A 41 0.56 -1.59 4.58
N ARG A 42 1.77 -1.98 4.17
CA ARG A 42 2.92 -1.11 3.93
C ARG A 42 3.52 -1.40 2.56
N ILE A 43 3.56 -0.43 1.65
CA ILE A 43 4.09 -0.59 0.28
C ILE A 43 4.87 0.63 -0.22
N THR A 44 5.82 0.45 -1.12
CA THR A 44 6.54 1.55 -1.79
C THR A 44 6.13 1.66 -3.25
N VAL A 45 5.61 2.81 -3.65
CA VAL A 45 5.00 3.05 -4.97
C VAL A 45 5.53 4.36 -5.55
N ASN A 46 5.88 4.37 -6.83
CA ASN A 46 6.54 5.52 -7.46
C ASN A 46 5.69 6.26 -8.51
N LYS A 47 4.70 5.63 -9.15
CA LYS A 47 3.83 6.30 -10.14
C LYS A 47 2.42 6.55 -9.60
N GLU A 48 1.64 5.50 -9.35
CA GLU A 48 0.22 5.65 -8.98
C GLU A 48 -0.21 4.62 -7.95
N ILE A 49 -1.03 5.06 -6.98
CA ILE A 49 -1.60 4.19 -5.96
C ILE A 49 -3.13 4.36 -5.87
N SER A 50 -3.81 3.21 -5.83
CA SER A 50 -5.22 3.08 -5.50
C SER A 50 -5.34 2.29 -4.19
N ALA A 51 -6.00 2.85 -3.18
CA ALA A 51 -6.08 2.27 -1.85
C ALA A 51 -7.51 2.31 -1.31
N ARG A 52 -8.04 1.16 -0.92
CA ARG A 52 -9.36 1.01 -0.32
C ARG A 52 -9.21 0.36 1.05
N ALA A 53 -9.64 1.05 2.08
CA ALA A 53 -9.54 0.61 3.46
C ALA A 53 -10.90 0.64 4.15
N SER A 54 -11.40 -0.51 4.56
CA SER A 54 -12.69 -0.66 5.25
C SER A 54 -12.50 -1.32 6.61
N GLY A 55 -13.26 -0.88 7.62
CA GLY A 55 -13.20 -1.44 8.98
C GLY A 55 -12.19 -0.71 9.87
N ALA A 56 -11.33 -1.46 10.58
CA ALA A 56 -10.28 -0.96 11.47
C ALA A 56 -8.88 -1.20 10.86
N SER A 57 -8.69 -0.74 9.62
CA SER A 57 -7.51 -1.06 8.81
C SER A 57 -6.60 0.14 8.53
N SER A 58 -5.30 -0.11 8.33
CA SER A 58 -4.29 0.94 8.13
C SER A 58 -3.52 0.69 6.85
N ILE A 59 -3.52 1.64 5.91
CA ILE A 59 -2.70 1.60 4.71
C ILE A 59 -1.61 2.67 4.82
N SER A 60 -0.36 2.27 4.67
CA SER A 60 0.78 3.16 4.62
C SER A 60 1.53 2.95 3.32
N TYR A 61 1.76 4.00 2.57
CA TYR A 61 2.55 3.92 1.36
C TYR A 61 3.69 4.95 1.36
N LYS A 62 4.79 4.59 0.72
CA LYS A 62 5.99 5.42 0.53
C LYS A 62 6.23 5.68 -0.95
N GLY A 63 7.07 6.68 -1.25
CA GLY A 63 7.47 7.05 -2.60
C GLY A 63 6.69 8.24 -3.14
N ALA A 64 6.92 8.55 -4.42
CA ALA A 64 6.34 9.71 -5.10
C ALA A 64 5.03 9.40 -5.84
N ALA A 65 4.37 8.28 -5.54
CA ALA A 65 3.13 7.90 -6.22
C ALA A 65 2.00 8.90 -6.00
N MET A 66 1.26 9.15 -7.08
CA MET A 66 0.05 9.96 -7.06
C MET A 66 -1.13 9.12 -6.57
N MET A 67 -1.89 9.64 -5.62
CA MET A 67 -3.12 9.05 -5.12
C MET A 67 -4.22 9.19 -6.19
N LYS A 68 -4.75 8.07 -6.70
CA LYS A 68 -5.76 8.09 -7.78
C LYS A 68 -7.16 7.71 -7.32
N ASP A 69 -7.29 6.59 -6.61
CA ASP A 69 -8.57 6.12 -6.05
C ASP A 69 -8.33 5.74 -4.59
N ILE A 70 -8.57 6.68 -3.67
CA ILE A 70 -8.41 6.46 -2.23
C ILE A 70 -9.78 6.47 -1.58
N SER A 71 -10.15 5.35 -0.98
CA SER A 71 -11.39 5.21 -0.23
C SER A 71 -11.10 4.65 1.15
N SER A 72 -11.57 5.31 2.20
CA SER A 72 -11.41 4.86 3.57
C SER A 72 -12.70 5.05 4.34
N SER A 73 -13.24 3.97 4.90
CA SER A 73 -14.50 3.96 5.64
C SER A 73 -14.37 3.21 6.97
N GLY A 74 -15.02 3.75 8.02
CA GLY A 74 -14.98 3.22 9.37
C GLY A 74 -13.83 3.79 10.21
N ALA A 75 -13.13 2.92 10.93
CA ALA A 75 -11.93 3.24 11.71
C ALA A 75 -10.64 3.02 10.90
N SER A 76 -10.71 3.17 9.58
CA SER A 76 -9.57 2.94 8.70
C SER A 76 -8.77 4.23 8.44
N SER A 77 -7.52 4.09 8.02
CA SER A 77 -6.64 5.24 7.75
C SER A 77 -5.66 4.94 6.62
N VAL A 78 -5.56 5.87 5.67
CA VAL A 78 -4.57 5.84 4.59
C VAL A 78 -3.58 6.97 4.82
N LYS A 79 -2.29 6.63 4.98
CA LYS A 79 -1.22 7.59 5.27
C LYS A 79 -0.11 7.50 4.23
N HIS A 80 0.25 8.66 3.68
CA HIS A 80 1.50 8.82 2.95
C HIS A 80 2.63 8.98 3.96
N ARG A 81 3.65 8.14 3.87
CA ARG A 81 4.82 8.19 4.73
C ARG A 81 5.99 8.75 3.92
N THR A 82 6.12 10.07 3.93
CA THR A 82 7.35 10.76 3.52
C THR A 82 8.36 10.64 4.65
N ASP A 83 9.53 10.10 4.35
CA ASP A 83 10.71 10.11 5.23
C ASP A 83 11.36 11.47 4.96
N ASP A 84 11.31 12.38 5.93
CA ASP A 84 11.97 13.70 5.89
C ASP A 84 13.43 13.55 6.37
#